data_AF-A0A7C3IDH0-F1
#
_entry.id   AF-A0A7C3IDH0-F1
#
_cell.length_a   1.000
_cell.length_b   1.000
_cell.length_c   1.000
_cell.angle_alpha   90.00
_cell.angle_beta   90.00
_cell.angle_gamma   90.00
#
_symmetry.space_group_name_H-M   'P 1'
#
loop_
_entity.id
_entity.type
_entity.pdbx_description
1 polymer ?
#
loop_
_entity_poly.entity_id
_entity_poly.type
_entity_poly.pdbx_seq_one_letter_code
_entity_poly.pdbx_strand_id
1 'polypeptide(L)'
;MKRAISLLFLFVLSVGILTAQTAPKRVLTQAKLDKFLTDLPKISKELAKYSDKYDQEFGVDSPEMAESFSQFTVPDVAAMFKAIQADTQVKAMLARYGWNDFWEVYGAVLSGYFILLFEDMAAQMNSAEFSKSIEKSKAAYNKDDYQLIKKNQGKIQAAFESLEEE
;
A
#
# COMPACT_ATOMS: atom_id res chain seq x y z
N MET A 1 -4.72 -18.90 3.37
CA MET A 1 -5.33 -17.85 2.51
C MET A 1 -5.91 -16.67 3.29
N LYS A 2 -6.60 -16.84 4.43
CA LYS A 2 -7.12 -15.70 5.24
C LYS A 2 -6.08 -14.84 6.00
N ARG A 3 -4.79 -15.20 5.99
CA ARG A 3 -3.75 -14.54 6.83
C ARG A 3 -2.78 -13.62 6.07
N ALA A 4 -2.52 -13.88 4.79
CA ALA A 4 -1.58 -13.10 3.99
C ALA A 4 -2.09 -11.66 3.69
N ILE A 5 -3.41 -11.47 3.67
CA ILE A 5 -4.04 -10.20 3.26
C ILE A 5 -4.09 -9.17 4.40
N SER A 6 -4.09 -9.60 5.68
CA SER A 6 -4.12 -8.66 6.81
C SER A 6 -2.84 -7.80 6.93
N LEU A 7 -1.75 -8.19 6.29
CA LEU A 7 -0.50 -7.42 6.26
C LEU A 7 -0.56 -6.23 5.30
N LEU A 8 -1.46 -6.24 4.31
CA LEU A 8 -1.63 -5.16 3.33
C LEU A 8 -2.38 -3.94 3.93
N PHE A 9 -3.22 -4.18 4.94
CA PHE A 9 -4.12 -3.18 5.53
C PHE A 9 -3.48 -2.24 6.56
N LEU A 10 -2.33 -2.61 7.15
CA LEU A 10 -1.70 -1.88 8.28
C LEU A 10 -0.73 -0.76 7.87
N PHE A 11 -0.52 -0.54 6.56
CA PHE A 11 0.50 0.40 6.07
C PHE A 11 0.08 1.89 6.13
N VAL A 12 -1.21 2.18 6.29
CA VAL A 12 -1.75 3.53 6.08
C VAL A 12 -1.36 4.52 7.16
N LEU A 13 -1.07 4.04 8.37
CA LEU A 13 -0.72 4.90 9.50
C LEU A 13 0.80 5.18 9.59
N SER A 14 1.62 4.50 8.77
CA SER A 14 3.09 4.53 8.88
C SER A 14 3.78 5.44 7.86
N VAL A 15 3.16 5.70 6.71
CA VAL A 15 3.77 6.50 5.62
C VAL A 15 3.91 7.99 5.99
N GLY A 16 3.29 8.43 7.08
CA GLY A 16 3.35 9.80 7.57
C GLY A 16 4.64 10.21 8.27
N ILE A 17 5.62 9.33 8.44
CA ILE A 17 6.85 9.65 9.20
C ILE A 17 8.06 9.29 8.36
N LEU A 18 8.58 10.28 7.64
CA LEU A 18 9.98 10.51 7.26
C LEU A 18 10.06 11.07 5.83
N THR A 19 9.87 12.37 5.66
CA THR A 19 10.77 13.22 4.85
C THR A 19 10.48 14.70 5.10
N ALA A 20 11.55 15.49 5.14
CA ALA A 20 11.54 16.92 5.39
C ALA A 20 10.87 17.72 4.25
N GLN A 21 10.36 18.90 4.62
CA GLN A 21 9.77 19.99 3.83
C GLN A 21 10.32 20.19 2.39
N THR A 22 9.93 19.30 1.48
CA THR A 22 9.96 19.54 0.04
C THR A 22 8.54 19.38 -0.48
N ALA A 23 8.17 20.14 -1.51
CA ALA A 23 6.85 19.99 -2.11
C ALA A 23 6.64 18.51 -2.51
N PRO A 24 5.48 17.90 -2.22
CA PRO A 24 5.29 16.48 -2.47
C PRO A 24 5.56 16.15 -3.94
N LYS A 25 6.51 15.23 -4.19
CA LYS A 25 6.87 14.80 -5.54
C LYS A 25 5.66 14.15 -6.20
N ARG A 26 5.39 14.52 -7.45
CA ARG A 26 4.38 13.84 -8.28
C ARG A 26 4.92 12.49 -8.74
N VAL A 27 4.16 11.43 -8.50
CA VAL A 27 4.52 10.04 -8.84
C VAL A 27 3.70 9.55 -10.03
N LEU A 28 2.43 9.95 -10.11
CA LEU A 28 1.45 9.36 -11.01
C LEU A 28 1.20 10.19 -12.26
N THR A 29 0.92 9.46 -13.33
CA THR A 29 0.27 9.93 -14.55
C THR A 29 -0.86 8.96 -14.86
N GLN A 30 -1.85 9.36 -15.67
CA GLN A 30 -2.95 8.44 -16.03
C GLN A 30 -2.41 7.15 -16.67
N ALA A 31 -1.45 7.25 -17.60
CA ALA A 31 -0.83 6.08 -18.22
C ALA A 31 -0.12 5.17 -17.20
N LYS A 32 0.55 5.75 -16.21
CA LYS A 32 1.22 4.97 -15.15
C LYS A 32 0.21 4.29 -14.22
N LEU A 33 -0.87 4.98 -13.86
CA LEU A 33 -1.96 4.40 -13.07
C LEU A 33 -2.67 3.28 -13.84
N ASP A 34 -2.99 3.48 -15.11
CA ASP A 34 -3.65 2.46 -15.94
C ASP A 34 -2.78 1.20 -16.09
N LYS A 35 -1.47 1.39 -16.31
CA LYS A 35 -0.51 0.29 -16.33
C LYS A 35 -0.45 -0.43 -14.98
N PHE A 36 -0.39 0.33 -13.87
CA PHE A 36 -0.36 -0.23 -12.52
C PHE A 36 -1.59 -1.10 -12.26
N LEU A 37 -2.79 -0.60 -12.52
CA LEU A 37 -4.04 -1.34 -12.30
C LEU A 37 -4.15 -2.59 -13.20
N THR A 38 -3.61 -2.52 -14.42
CA THR A 38 -3.58 -3.66 -15.35
C THR A 38 -2.62 -4.76 -14.91
N ASP A 39 -1.45 -4.38 -14.37
CA ASP A 39 -0.41 -5.33 -13.99
C ASP A 39 -0.60 -5.87 -12.56
N LEU A 40 -1.28 -5.12 -11.69
CA LEU A 40 -1.42 -5.41 -10.27
C LEU A 40 -1.88 -6.85 -10.00
N PRO A 41 -2.95 -7.40 -10.62
CA PRO A 41 -3.37 -8.78 -10.35
C PRO A 41 -2.28 -9.82 -10.67
N LYS A 42 -1.57 -9.64 -11.79
CA LYS A 42 -0.51 -10.55 -12.23
C LYS A 42 0.70 -10.48 -11.31
N ILE A 43 1.10 -9.26 -10.94
CA ILE A 43 2.22 -9.02 -10.02
C ILE A 43 1.90 -9.57 -8.64
N SER A 44 0.69 -9.33 -8.11
CA SER A 44 0.25 -9.88 -6.82
C SER A 44 0.32 -11.41 -6.80
N LYS A 45 -0.15 -12.07 -7.86
CA LYS A 45 -0.06 -13.53 -8.01
C LYS A 45 1.37 -14.05 -8.09
N GLU A 46 2.28 -13.33 -8.74
CA GLU A 46 3.69 -13.70 -8.75
C GLU A 46 4.37 -13.44 -7.41
N LEU A 47 4.03 -12.34 -6.72
CA LEU A 47 4.52 -12.02 -5.38
C LEU A 47 4.09 -13.08 -4.36
N ALA A 48 2.87 -13.62 -4.49
CA ALA A 48 2.38 -14.69 -3.62
C ALA A 48 3.24 -15.97 -3.68
N LYS A 49 4.00 -16.21 -4.76
CA LYS A 49 4.93 -17.35 -4.82
C LYS A 49 6.12 -17.21 -3.87
N TYR A 50 6.35 -16.00 -3.37
CA TYR A 50 7.38 -15.70 -2.39
C TYR A 50 6.81 -15.54 -0.97
N SER A 51 5.50 -15.71 -0.75
CA SER A 51 4.88 -15.52 0.57
C SER A 51 5.54 -16.39 1.63
N ASP A 52 5.68 -17.69 1.37
CA ASP A 52 6.20 -18.66 2.33
C ASP A 52 7.62 -18.30 2.80
N LYS A 53 8.42 -17.70 1.91
CA LYS A 53 9.77 -17.22 2.26
C LYS A 53 9.70 -16.13 3.32
N TYR A 54 8.84 -15.13 3.11
CA TYR A 54 8.71 -14.01 4.05
C TYR A 54 7.94 -14.42 5.30
N ASP A 55 6.95 -15.31 5.18
CA ASP A 55 6.21 -15.83 6.31
C ASP A 55 7.14 -16.62 7.26
N GLN A 56 8.11 -17.36 6.71
CA GLN A 56 9.18 -17.99 7.50
C GLN A 56 10.18 -16.99 8.06
N GLU A 57 10.68 -16.05 7.25
CA GLU A 57 11.69 -15.06 7.66
C GLU A 57 11.18 -14.14 8.79
N PHE A 58 9.90 -13.78 8.75
CA PHE A 58 9.24 -12.91 9.73
C PHE A 58 8.40 -13.68 10.75
N GLY A 59 8.45 -15.03 10.72
CA GLY A 59 7.76 -15.90 11.68
C GLY A 59 6.23 -15.78 11.66
N VAL A 60 5.63 -15.26 10.59
CA VAL A 60 4.18 -15.10 10.43
C VAL A 60 3.45 -16.46 10.44
N ASP A 61 4.15 -17.52 10.04
CA ASP A 61 3.66 -18.90 10.05
C ASP A 61 3.83 -19.62 11.40
N SER A 62 4.43 -18.99 12.41
CA SER A 62 4.61 -19.66 13.71
C SER A 62 3.28 -19.74 14.47
N PRO A 63 3.03 -20.84 15.22
CA PRO A 63 1.85 -20.94 16.10
C PRO A 63 1.77 -19.79 17.11
N GLU A 64 2.92 -19.29 17.58
CA GLU A 64 3.04 -18.19 18.53
C GLU A 64 2.60 -16.84 17.92
N MET A 65 2.84 -16.63 16.62
CA MET A 65 2.39 -15.44 15.86
C MET A 65 0.96 -15.55 15.36
N ALA A 66 0.49 -16.77 15.06
CA ALA A 66 -0.90 -17.03 14.72
C ALA A 66 -1.88 -16.60 15.83
N GLU A 67 -1.46 -16.68 17.09
CA GLU A 67 -2.19 -16.20 18.26
C GLU A 67 -1.93 -14.71 18.57
N SER A 68 -0.83 -14.16 18.04
CA SER A 68 -0.31 -12.82 18.35
C SER A 68 -0.34 -11.87 17.16
N PHE A 69 -1.30 -12.00 16.24
CA PHE A 69 -1.46 -11.05 15.12
C PHE A 69 -1.63 -9.59 15.60
N SER A 70 -2.07 -9.40 16.86
CA SER A 70 -2.14 -8.12 17.57
C SER A 70 -0.78 -7.52 17.99
N GLN A 71 0.30 -8.30 17.89
CA GLN A 71 1.67 -7.88 18.22
C GLN A 71 2.47 -7.41 17.00
N PHE A 72 1.92 -7.54 15.79
CA PHE A 72 2.60 -7.06 14.59
C PHE A 72 2.69 -5.52 14.63
N THR A 73 3.90 -5.00 14.85
CA THR A 73 4.09 -3.56 15.00
C THR A 73 4.30 -2.89 13.64
N VAL A 74 4.07 -1.57 13.60
CA VAL A 74 4.40 -0.76 12.40
C VAL A 74 5.86 -0.94 11.95
N PRO A 75 6.86 -0.95 12.86
CA PRO A 75 8.23 -1.33 12.50
C PRO A 75 8.39 -2.69 11.83
N ASP A 76 7.66 -3.72 12.27
CA ASP A 76 7.77 -5.08 11.72
C ASP A 76 7.22 -5.12 10.28
N VAL A 77 6.06 -4.49 10.04
CA VAL A 77 5.51 -4.31 8.69
C VAL A 77 6.50 -3.57 7.80
N ALA A 78 7.13 -2.50 8.32
CA ALA A 78 8.09 -1.71 7.57
C ALA A 78 9.37 -2.51 7.25
N ALA A 79 9.83 -3.36 8.16
CA ALA A 79 10.98 -4.25 7.94
C ALA A 79 10.69 -5.30 6.88
N MET A 80 9.53 -5.96 6.96
CA MET A 80 9.07 -6.92 5.96
C MET A 80 8.97 -6.30 4.58
N PHE A 81 8.37 -5.11 4.47
CA PHE A 81 8.27 -4.41 3.19
C PHE A 81 9.66 -4.05 2.63
N LYS A 82 10.58 -3.57 3.47
CA LYS A 82 11.96 -3.30 3.05
C LYS A 82 12.68 -4.55 2.56
N ALA A 83 12.48 -5.70 3.20
CA ALA A 83 13.05 -6.97 2.76
C ALA A 83 12.51 -7.35 1.37
N ILE A 84 11.19 -7.30 1.17
CA ILE A 84 10.54 -7.55 -0.13
C ILE A 84 11.07 -6.61 -1.21
N GLN A 85 11.21 -5.31 -0.89
CA GLN A 85 11.75 -4.31 -1.81
C GLN A 85 13.23 -4.55 -2.15
N ALA A 86 14.01 -5.08 -1.23
CA ALA A 86 15.44 -5.32 -1.39
C ALA A 86 15.74 -6.62 -2.16
N ASP A 87 14.82 -7.58 -2.13
CA ASP A 87 14.94 -8.91 -2.71
C ASP A 87 15.22 -8.88 -4.22
N THR A 88 16.28 -9.59 -4.64
CA THR A 88 16.73 -9.61 -6.03
C THR A 88 15.79 -10.38 -6.96
N GLN A 89 15.09 -11.41 -6.47
CA GLN A 89 14.11 -12.17 -7.23
C GLN A 89 12.84 -11.34 -7.45
N VAL A 90 12.40 -10.59 -6.42
CA VAL A 90 11.27 -9.65 -6.54
C VAL A 90 11.61 -8.53 -7.50
N LYS A 91 12.80 -7.93 -7.40
CA LYS A 91 13.28 -6.92 -8.36
C LYS A 91 13.33 -7.45 -9.79
N ALA A 92 13.88 -8.65 -9.99
CA ALA A 92 13.94 -9.28 -11.30
C ALA A 92 12.54 -9.56 -11.85
N MET A 93 11.61 -10.00 -11.00
CA MET A 93 10.20 -10.20 -11.37
C MET A 93 9.57 -8.88 -11.84
N LEU A 94 9.66 -7.81 -11.05
CA LEU A 94 9.09 -6.50 -11.39
C LEU A 94 9.69 -5.93 -12.68
N ALA A 95 11.00 -6.13 -12.90
CA ALA A 95 11.68 -5.73 -14.13
C ALA A 95 11.12 -6.41 -15.38
N ARG A 96 10.64 -7.68 -15.31
CA ARG A 96 9.97 -8.36 -16.43
C ARG A 96 8.67 -7.68 -16.86
N TYR A 97 8.00 -7.01 -15.92
CA TYR A 97 6.81 -6.20 -16.17
C TYR A 97 7.16 -4.75 -16.58
N GLY A 98 8.45 -4.41 -16.67
CA GLY A 98 8.93 -3.08 -17.00
C GLY A 98 8.84 -2.08 -15.85
N TRP A 99 8.79 -2.55 -14.60
CA TRP A 99 8.71 -1.68 -13.43
C TRP A 99 10.06 -1.49 -12.73
N ASN A 100 10.45 -0.23 -12.57
CA ASN A 100 11.60 0.19 -11.75
C ASN A 100 11.17 1.01 -10.53
N ASP A 101 9.96 1.57 -10.56
CA ASP A 101 9.35 2.44 -9.55
C ASP A 101 8.04 1.85 -8.99
N PHE A 102 7.80 0.53 -9.16
CA PHE A 102 6.55 -0.13 -8.75
C PHE A 102 6.11 0.23 -7.33
N TRP A 103 7.05 0.16 -6.37
CA TRP A 103 6.73 0.41 -4.97
C TRP A 103 6.42 1.88 -4.67
N GLU A 104 7.03 2.81 -5.41
CA GLU A 104 6.70 4.24 -5.31
C GLU A 104 5.27 4.47 -5.82
N VAL A 105 4.90 3.84 -6.93
CA VAL A 105 3.54 3.90 -7.50
C VAL A 105 2.52 3.23 -6.59
N TYR A 106 2.81 2.03 -6.10
CA TYR A 106 1.96 1.28 -5.19
C TYR A 106 1.67 2.09 -3.93
N GLY A 107 2.72 2.66 -3.32
CA GLY A 107 2.59 3.53 -2.15
C GLY A 107 1.74 4.77 -2.43
N ALA A 108 1.96 5.46 -3.55
CA ALA A 108 1.15 6.61 -3.94
C ALA A 108 -0.34 6.23 -4.11
N VAL A 109 -0.63 5.17 -4.87
CA VAL A 109 -2.01 4.72 -5.10
C VAL A 109 -2.71 4.35 -3.79
N LEU A 110 -2.04 3.54 -2.95
CA LEU A 110 -2.60 3.07 -1.69
C LEU A 110 -2.83 4.25 -0.72
N SER A 111 -1.81 5.09 -0.48
CA SER A 111 -1.94 6.24 0.41
C SER A 111 -3.01 7.22 -0.07
N GLY A 112 -3.06 7.53 -1.37
CA GLY A 112 -4.09 8.41 -1.94
C GLY A 112 -5.50 7.83 -1.77
N TYR A 113 -5.66 6.53 -2.00
CA TYR A 113 -6.95 5.85 -1.86
C TYR A 113 -7.44 5.87 -0.40
N PHE A 114 -6.56 5.60 0.56
CA PHE A 114 -6.91 5.66 1.98
C PHE A 114 -7.19 7.06 2.49
N ILE A 115 -6.51 8.09 1.98
CA ILE A 115 -6.87 9.48 2.30
C ILE A 115 -8.33 9.73 1.91
N LEU A 116 -8.78 9.28 0.73
CA LEU A 116 -10.18 9.41 0.31
C LEU A 116 -11.13 8.65 1.24
N LEU A 117 -10.84 7.38 1.55
CA LEU A 117 -11.67 6.57 2.45
C LEU A 117 -11.80 7.23 3.83
N PHE A 118 -10.73 7.80 4.35
CA PHE A 118 -10.74 8.46 5.65
C PHE A 118 -11.38 9.85 5.62
N GLU A 119 -11.36 10.57 4.50
CA GLU A 119 -12.17 11.79 4.34
C GLU A 119 -13.66 11.46 4.45
N ASP A 120 -14.11 10.42 3.75
CA ASP A 120 -15.50 9.97 3.78
C ASP A 120 -15.91 9.50 5.19
N MET A 121 -15.01 8.80 5.89
CA MET A 121 -15.23 8.38 7.29
C MET A 121 -15.22 9.56 8.25
N ALA A 122 -14.32 10.55 8.08
CA ALA A 122 -14.24 11.74 8.92
C ALA A 122 -15.53 12.57 8.86
N ALA A 123 -16.12 12.68 7.67
CA ALA A 123 -17.41 13.33 7.46
C ALA A 123 -18.55 12.66 8.24
N GLN A 124 -18.44 11.35 8.52
CA GLN A 124 -19.44 10.58 9.27
C GLN A 124 -19.19 10.59 10.79
N MET A 125 -17.91 10.61 11.22
CA MET A 125 -17.54 10.48 12.63
C MET A 125 -17.66 11.76 13.46
N ASN A 126 -17.80 12.93 12.84
CA ASN A 126 -17.83 14.24 13.52
C ASN A 126 -16.65 14.46 14.51
N SER A 127 -15.49 13.87 14.23
CA SER A 127 -14.28 14.04 15.05
C SER A 127 -13.34 15.08 14.44
N ALA A 128 -13.17 16.21 15.14
CA ALA A 128 -12.29 17.30 14.71
C ALA A 128 -10.82 16.86 14.68
N GLU A 129 -10.40 16.03 15.64
CA GLU A 129 -9.02 15.55 15.73
C GLU A 129 -8.70 14.56 14.61
N PHE A 130 -9.65 13.67 14.29
CA PHE A 130 -9.53 12.77 13.16
C PHE A 130 -9.49 13.56 11.83
N SER A 131 -10.40 14.50 11.64
CA SER A 131 -10.44 15.37 10.45
C SER A 131 -9.11 16.14 10.26
N LYS A 132 -8.55 16.68 11.35
CA LYS A 132 -7.26 17.38 11.33
C LYS A 132 -6.10 16.46 10.94
N SER A 133 -6.12 15.20 11.36
CA SER A 133 -5.14 14.19 10.95
C SER A 133 -5.20 13.93 9.44
N ILE A 134 -6.41 13.78 8.89
CA ILE A 134 -6.60 13.55 7.45
C ILE A 134 -6.17 14.75 6.61
N GLU A 135 -6.53 15.97 7.02
CA GLU A 135 -6.07 17.19 6.34
C GLU A 135 -4.54 17.33 6.33
N LYS A 136 -3.88 16.95 7.44
CA LYS A 136 -2.41 16.93 7.49
C LYS A 136 -1.82 15.92 6.49
N SER A 137 -2.38 14.71 6.42
CA SER A 137 -1.95 13.68 5.47
C SER A 137 -2.17 14.12 4.02
N LYS A 138 -3.32 14.72 3.71
CA LYS A 138 -3.63 15.28 2.39
C LYS A 138 -2.70 16.42 2.00
N ALA A 139 -2.38 17.32 2.93
CA ALA A 139 -1.45 18.42 2.69
C ALA A 139 -0.02 17.93 2.38
N ALA A 140 0.38 16.79 2.94
CA ALA A 140 1.66 16.14 2.65
C ALA A 140 1.65 15.30 1.35
N TYR A 141 0.49 15.13 0.71
CA TYR A 141 0.33 14.33 -0.49
C TYR A 141 0.34 15.22 -1.75
N ASN A 142 0.82 14.69 -2.88
CA ASN A 142 0.85 15.45 -4.13
C ASN A 142 -0.57 15.74 -4.65
N LYS A 143 -0.87 17.00 -4.94
CA LYS A 143 -2.21 17.45 -5.34
C LYS A 143 -2.68 16.83 -6.66
N ASP A 144 -1.80 16.72 -7.66
CA ASP A 144 -2.16 16.15 -8.96
C ASP A 144 -2.44 14.66 -8.83
N ASP A 145 -1.61 13.95 -8.08
CA ASP A 145 -1.81 12.53 -7.78
C ASP A 145 -3.14 12.32 -7.03
N TYR A 146 -3.46 13.18 -6.06
CA TYR A 146 -4.71 13.07 -5.30
C TYR A 146 -5.93 13.23 -6.21
N GLN A 147 -5.93 14.22 -7.11
CA GLN A 147 -7.01 14.39 -8.09
C GLN A 147 -7.12 13.20 -9.04
N LEU A 148 -5.98 12.63 -9.46
CA LEU A 148 -5.96 11.45 -10.33
C LEU A 148 -6.54 10.22 -9.61
N ILE A 149 -6.17 10.00 -8.36
CA ILE A 149 -6.71 8.91 -7.53
C ILE A 149 -8.21 9.10 -7.32
N LYS A 150 -8.65 10.30 -6.93
CA LYS A 150 -10.07 10.62 -6.78
C LYS A 150 -10.88 10.35 -8.04
N LYS A 151 -10.38 10.78 -9.20
CA LYS A 151 -11.03 10.52 -10.51
C LYS A 151 -11.16 9.02 -10.82
N ASN A 152 -10.23 8.20 -10.34
CA ASN A 152 -10.17 6.77 -10.66
C ASN A 152 -10.54 5.87 -9.45
N GLN A 153 -11.14 6.42 -8.39
CA GLN A 153 -11.40 5.73 -7.12
C GLN A 153 -12.10 4.37 -7.33
N GLY A 154 -13.16 4.32 -8.14
CA GLY A 154 -13.89 3.08 -8.40
C GLY A 154 -13.06 2.00 -9.13
N LYS A 155 -12.16 2.40 -10.03
CA LYS A 155 -11.25 1.44 -10.70
C LYS A 155 -10.19 0.91 -9.75
N ILE A 156 -9.67 1.78 -8.88
CA ILE A 156 -8.68 1.42 -7.87
C ILE A 156 -9.30 0.46 -6.86
N GLN A 157 -10.50 0.77 -6.37
CA GLN A 157 -11.27 -0.10 -5.49
C GLN A 157 -11.49 -1.48 -6.11
N ALA A 158 -12.04 -1.55 -7.33
CA ALA A 158 -12.29 -2.82 -8.01
C ALA A 158 -11.00 -3.63 -8.23
N ALA A 159 -9.88 -2.98 -8.53
CA ALA A 159 -8.61 -3.65 -8.69
C ALA A 159 -8.11 -4.27 -7.37
N PHE A 160 -8.28 -3.59 -6.23
CA PHE A 160 -7.92 -4.16 -4.93
C PHE A 160 -8.87 -5.27 -4.49
N GLU A 161 -10.19 -5.10 -4.70
CA GLU A 161 -11.20 -6.14 -4.41
C GLU A 161 -10.93 -7.42 -5.21
N SER A 162 -10.51 -7.31 -6.47
CA SER A 162 -10.16 -8.49 -7.29
C SER A 162 -8.97 -9.30 -6.77
N LEU A 163 -8.16 -8.73 -5.87
CA LEU A 163 -7.06 -9.47 -5.22
C LEU A 163 -7.56 -10.36 -4.07
N GLU A 164 -8.77 -10.12 -3.56
CA GLU A 164 -9.37 -10.89 -2.45
C GLU A 164 -10.19 -12.10 -2.95
N GLU A 165 -10.62 -12.08 -4.22
CA GLU A 165 -11.45 -13.12 -4.83
C GLU A 165 -10.65 -14.28 -5.47
N GLU A 166 -9.32 -14.17 -5.55
CA GLU A 166 -8.40 -15.22 -6.08
C GLU A 166 -7.76 -16.08 -4.96
#